data_AF-A0A949YAY6-F1
#
_entry.id   AF-A0A949YAY6-F1
#
_cell.length_a   1.000
_cell.length_b   1.000
_cell.length_c   1.000
_cell.angle_alpha   90.00
_cell.angle_beta   90.00
_cell.angle_gamma   90.00
#
_symmetry.space_group_name_H-M   'P 1'
#
loop_
_entity.id
_entity.type
_entity.pdbx_description
1 polymer ?
#
loop_
_entity_poly.entity_id
_entity_poly.type
_entity_poly.pdbx_seq_one_letter_code
_entity_poly.pdbx_strand_id
1 'polypeptide(L)'
;MSLFQAIVDSISNPQHAGSNSDLQGLLNLTQLIPGVQDTEQHVKPMLDVLGPHLQDVLNNQQQTQGQAAAQQTVTNLSQPGVGVQELQNLFGTDRFNGIIGEIASRTGLDQQVILGALPIVIPVIMKLLAGGTNQSHSQAENPVLSNFLGGQNGGALLTEALSLASQFIKR
;
A
#
# COMPACT_ATOMS: atom_id res chain seq x y z
N MET A 1 -10.26 11.13 10.37
CA MET A 1 -10.15 9.70 10.73
C MET A 1 -8.80 9.21 10.25
N SER A 2 -8.07 8.40 11.01
CA SER A 2 -6.80 7.83 10.55
C SER A 2 -7.03 6.75 9.50
N LEU A 3 -6.02 6.47 8.66
CA LEU A 3 -6.07 5.38 7.69
C LEU A 3 -6.35 4.04 8.38
N PHE A 4 -5.69 3.79 9.52
CA PHE A 4 -5.89 2.58 10.31
C PHE A 4 -7.34 2.39 10.74
N GLN A 5 -7.98 3.46 11.24
CA GLN A 5 -9.38 3.37 11.66
C GLN A 5 -10.28 3.01 10.47
N ALA A 6 -10.06 3.64 9.31
CA ALA A 6 -10.83 3.33 8.09
C ALA A 6 -10.65 1.86 7.67
N ILE A 7 -9.46 1.29 7.84
CA ILE A 7 -9.19 -0.13 7.59
C ILE A 7 -9.98 -1.00 8.58
N VAL A 8 -9.90 -0.73 9.89
CA VAL A 8 -10.60 -1.51 10.93
C VAL A 8 -12.12 -1.45 10.74
N ASP A 9 -12.66 -0.27 10.45
CA ASP A 9 -14.08 -0.07 10.18
C ASP A 9 -14.51 -0.84 8.93
N SER A 10 -13.66 -0.88 7.90
CA SER A 10 -13.95 -1.63 6.67
C SER A 10 -13.89 -3.14 6.87
N ILE A 11 -12.95 -3.63 7.67
CA ILE A 11 -12.89 -5.06 8.02
C ILE A 11 -14.10 -5.48 8.86
N SER A 12 -14.60 -4.58 9.71
CA SER A 12 -15.78 -4.82 10.53
C SER A 12 -17.09 -4.71 9.73
N ASN A 13 -17.05 -4.17 8.51
CA ASN A 13 -18.21 -4.04 7.64
C ASN A 13 -18.33 -5.25 6.69
N PRO A 14 -19.38 -6.08 6.81
CA PRO A 14 -19.54 -7.25 5.96
C PRO A 14 -19.78 -6.93 4.48
N GLN A 15 -20.12 -5.68 4.15
CA GLN A 15 -20.31 -5.24 2.76
C GLN A 15 -18.99 -4.85 2.09
N HIS A 16 -17.91 -4.69 2.84
CA HIS A 16 -16.60 -4.28 2.33
C HIS A 16 -15.70 -5.49 2.08
N ALA A 17 -14.78 -5.38 1.13
CA ALA A 17 -13.89 -6.47 0.71
C ALA A 17 -12.74 -6.76 1.69
N GLY A 18 -12.58 -5.93 2.72
CA GLY A 18 -11.50 -6.00 3.70
C GLY A 18 -11.65 -7.18 4.66
N SER A 19 -10.52 -7.72 5.07
CA SER A 19 -10.44 -8.90 5.93
C SER A 19 -9.28 -8.79 6.94
N ASN A 20 -9.37 -9.55 8.04
CA ASN A 20 -8.27 -9.63 9.02
C ASN A 20 -6.96 -10.12 8.37
N SER A 21 -7.02 -10.93 7.31
CA SER A 21 -5.84 -11.37 6.56
C SER A 21 -5.09 -10.23 5.88
N ASP A 22 -5.77 -9.14 5.52
CA ASP A 22 -5.12 -8.00 4.87
C ASP A 22 -4.23 -7.25 5.86
N LEU A 23 -4.69 -7.09 7.12
CA LEU A 23 -3.87 -6.55 8.21
C LEU A 23 -2.69 -7.47 8.56
N GLN A 24 -2.91 -8.79 8.56
CA GLN A 24 -1.82 -9.75 8.78
C GLN A 24 -0.76 -9.69 7.67
N GLY A 25 -1.19 -9.52 6.42
CA GLY A 25 -0.29 -9.35 5.27
C GLY A 25 0.66 -8.18 5.46
N LEU A 26 0.16 -7.04 5.96
CA LEU A 26 0.99 -5.87 6.27
C LEU A 26 2.04 -6.15 7.35
N LEU A 27 1.63 -6.85 8.40
CA LEU A 27 2.51 -7.16 9.54
C LEU A 27 3.57 -8.21 9.21
N ASN A 28 3.27 -9.09 8.24
CA ASN A 28 4.17 -10.16 7.82
C ASN A 28 5.13 -9.73 6.70
N LEU A 29 5.14 -8.46 6.27
CA LEU A 29 6.03 -7.98 5.20
C LEU A 29 7.51 -8.28 5.48
N THR A 30 7.97 -8.18 6.74
CA THR A 30 9.35 -8.54 7.10
C THR A 30 9.65 -10.02 6.89
N GLN A 31 8.68 -10.90 7.07
CA GLN A 31 8.87 -12.34 6.88
C GLN A 31 8.78 -12.75 5.40
N LEU A 32 8.05 -11.97 4.60
CA LEU A 32 7.81 -12.27 3.19
C LEU A 32 8.96 -11.85 2.27
N ILE A 33 9.82 -10.93 2.71
CA ILE A 33 10.86 -10.33 1.87
C ILE A 33 12.24 -10.84 2.32
N PRO A 34 12.92 -11.66 1.49
CA PRO A 34 14.28 -12.11 1.80
C PRO A 34 15.24 -10.94 2.01
N GLY A 35 16.03 -10.96 3.09
CA GLY A 35 16.97 -9.89 3.42
C GLY A 35 16.39 -8.75 4.25
N VAL A 36 15.06 -8.70 4.43
CA VAL A 36 14.40 -7.76 5.36
C VAL A 36 14.20 -8.46 6.70
N GLN A 37 14.83 -7.95 7.76
CA GLN A 37 14.75 -8.58 9.09
C GLN A 37 14.08 -7.69 10.16
N ASP A 38 14.00 -6.38 9.92
CA ASP A 38 13.49 -5.42 10.89
C ASP A 38 12.44 -4.50 10.27
N THR A 39 11.28 -4.41 10.93
CA THR A 39 10.14 -3.61 10.45
C THR A 39 10.44 -2.12 10.51
N GLU A 40 11.11 -1.65 11.55
CA GLU A 40 11.41 -0.24 11.77
C GLU A 40 12.50 0.26 10.83
N GLN A 41 13.53 -0.56 10.59
CA GLN A 41 14.70 -0.21 9.79
C GLN A 41 14.46 -0.38 8.29
N HIS A 42 13.64 -1.36 7.88
CA HIS A 42 13.50 -1.69 6.46
C HIS A 42 12.08 -1.46 5.94
N VAL A 43 11.05 -1.98 6.62
CA VAL A 43 9.67 -1.89 6.11
C VAL A 43 9.12 -0.48 6.23
N LYS A 44 9.26 0.18 7.38
CA LYS A 44 8.75 1.54 7.56
C LYS A 44 9.36 2.54 6.58
N PRO A 45 10.68 2.58 6.34
CA PRO A 45 11.23 3.50 5.37
C PRO A 45 10.84 3.14 3.93
N MET A 46 10.66 1.86 3.59
CA MET A 46 10.06 1.48 2.30
C MET A 46 8.65 2.06 2.14
N LEU A 47 7.79 1.91 3.15
CA LEU A 47 6.43 2.45 3.12
C LEU A 47 6.43 3.99 3.08
N ASP A 48 7.34 4.63 3.82
CA ASP A 48 7.50 6.09 3.85
C ASP A 48 7.85 6.66 2.48
N VAL A 49 8.72 5.98 1.72
CA VAL A 49 9.07 6.37 0.35
C VAL A 49 7.95 6.01 -0.63
N LEU A 50 7.40 4.79 -0.56
CA LEU A 50 6.40 4.32 -1.52
C LEU A 50 5.06 5.03 -1.39
N GLY A 51 4.64 5.34 -0.16
CA GLY A 51 3.32 5.88 0.14
C GLY A 51 2.99 7.15 -0.66
N PRO A 52 3.82 8.20 -0.64
CA PRO A 52 3.59 9.43 -1.40
C PRO A 52 3.54 9.18 -2.92
N HIS A 53 4.38 8.29 -3.45
CA HIS A 53 4.38 7.97 -4.88
C HIS A 53 3.11 7.21 -5.31
N LEU A 54 2.66 6.25 -4.51
CA LEU A 54 1.40 5.54 -4.74
C LEU A 54 0.21 6.50 -4.65
N GLN A 55 0.24 7.39 -3.66
CA GLN A 55 -0.79 8.41 -3.50
C GLN A 55 -0.84 9.36 -4.71
N ASP A 56 0.32 9.82 -5.22
CA ASP A 56 0.42 10.65 -6.42
C ASP A 56 -0.16 9.98 -7.66
N VAL A 57 0.22 8.72 -7.91
CA VAL A 57 -0.28 7.94 -9.06
C VAL A 57 -1.80 7.79 -8.98
N LEU A 58 -2.33 7.41 -7.82
CA LEU A 58 -3.76 7.21 -7.63
C LEU A 58 -4.54 8.54 -7.68
N ASN A 59 -4.00 9.62 -7.11
CA ASN A 59 -4.60 10.96 -7.19
C ASN A 59 -4.64 11.47 -8.64
N ASN A 60 -3.54 11.33 -9.38
CA ASN A 60 -3.49 11.71 -10.79
C ASN A 60 -4.53 10.90 -11.59
N GLN A 61 -4.62 9.59 -11.34
CA GLN A 61 -5.61 8.75 -12.01
C GLN A 61 -7.05 9.15 -11.66
N GLN A 62 -7.33 9.47 -10.39
CA GLN A 62 -8.63 9.97 -9.97
C GLN A 62 -8.96 11.33 -10.63
N GLN A 63 -8.01 12.24 -10.71
CA GLN A 63 -8.21 13.57 -11.29
C GLN A 63 -8.41 13.53 -12.82
N THR A 64 -7.74 12.60 -13.50
CA THR A 64 -7.78 12.50 -14.97
C THR A 64 -8.89 11.59 -15.49
N GLN A 65 -9.18 10.49 -14.79
CA GLN A 65 -10.08 9.42 -15.25
C GLN A 65 -11.25 9.16 -14.29
N GLY A 66 -11.31 9.87 -13.17
CA GLY A 66 -12.36 9.74 -12.16
C GLY A 66 -12.07 8.68 -11.10
N GLN A 67 -12.89 8.68 -10.04
CA GLN A 67 -12.71 7.83 -8.86
C GLN A 67 -12.71 6.33 -9.19
N ALA A 68 -13.54 5.90 -10.15
CA ALA A 68 -13.61 4.51 -10.59
C ALA A 68 -12.26 4.00 -11.15
N ALA A 69 -11.49 4.85 -11.81
CA ALA A 69 -10.19 4.46 -12.38
C ALA A 69 -9.14 4.22 -11.29
N ALA A 70 -9.08 5.09 -10.27
CA ALA A 70 -8.19 4.89 -9.13
C ALA A 70 -8.55 3.61 -8.35
N GLN A 71 -9.85 3.37 -8.12
CA GLN A 71 -10.32 2.15 -7.48
C GLN A 71 -10.02 0.88 -8.30
N GLN A 72 -10.13 0.96 -9.62
CA GLN A 72 -9.76 -0.14 -10.51
C GLN A 72 -8.26 -0.45 -10.43
N THR A 73 -7.40 0.57 -10.40
CA THR A 73 -5.95 0.37 -10.23
C THR A 73 -5.63 -0.27 -8.90
N VAL A 74 -6.22 0.22 -7.82
CA VAL A 74 -6.05 -0.39 -6.49
C VAL A 74 -6.49 -1.85 -6.52
N THR A 75 -7.63 -2.15 -7.12
CA THR A 75 -8.14 -3.52 -7.23
C THR A 75 -7.23 -4.41 -8.09
N ASN A 76 -6.73 -3.91 -9.21
CA ASN A 76 -5.83 -4.65 -10.11
C ASN A 76 -4.49 -4.94 -9.44
N LEU A 77 -3.89 -3.93 -8.80
CA LEU A 77 -2.59 -4.07 -8.15
C LEU A 77 -2.68 -4.83 -6.82
N SER A 78 -3.87 -4.98 -6.23
CA SER A 78 -4.07 -5.83 -5.04
C SER A 78 -3.98 -7.32 -5.35
N GLN A 79 -4.02 -7.70 -6.62
CA GLN A 79 -3.89 -9.10 -7.02
C GLN A 79 -2.44 -9.58 -6.90
N PRO A 80 -2.20 -10.81 -6.44
CA PRO A 80 -0.86 -11.38 -6.47
C PRO A 80 -0.36 -11.52 -7.92
N GLY A 81 0.95 -11.39 -8.12
CA GLY A 81 1.59 -11.59 -9.43
C GLY A 81 1.93 -10.30 -10.19
N VAL A 82 1.81 -9.12 -9.57
CA VAL A 82 2.34 -7.87 -10.14
C VAL A 82 3.87 -7.98 -10.26
N GLY A 83 4.39 -7.94 -11.49
CA GLY A 83 5.82 -8.00 -11.75
C GLY A 83 6.51 -6.64 -11.66
N VAL A 84 7.85 -6.66 -11.68
CA VAL A 84 8.67 -5.44 -11.71
C VAL A 84 8.37 -4.58 -12.94
N GLN A 85 8.06 -5.20 -14.08
CA GLN A 85 7.76 -4.49 -15.32
C GLN A 85 6.45 -3.69 -15.22
N GLU A 86 5.42 -4.27 -14.62
CA GLU A 86 4.14 -3.62 -14.38
C GLU A 86 4.29 -2.42 -13.45
N LEU A 87 5.13 -2.54 -12.42
CA LEU A 87 5.45 -1.43 -11.52
C LEU A 87 6.23 -0.33 -12.23
N GLN A 88 7.21 -0.69 -13.07
CA GLN A 88 7.91 0.29 -13.92
C GLN A 88 6.96 1.02 -14.85
N ASN A 89 5.99 0.33 -15.44
CA ASN A 89 4.98 0.94 -16.31
C ASN A 89 4.04 1.87 -15.52
N LEU A 90 3.71 1.51 -14.28
CA LEU A 90 2.86 2.31 -13.40
C LEU A 90 3.51 3.65 -13.01
N PHE A 91 4.78 3.61 -12.59
CA PHE A 91 5.49 4.80 -12.12
C PHE A 91 6.23 5.56 -13.22
N GLY A 92 6.57 4.89 -14.32
CA GLY A 92 7.58 5.33 -15.28
C GLY A 92 9.00 4.93 -14.84
N THR A 93 9.84 4.57 -15.80
CA THR A 93 11.19 4.01 -15.56
C THR A 93 12.07 4.91 -14.69
N ASP A 94 12.15 6.21 -14.99
CA ASP A 94 13.00 7.14 -14.24
C ASP A 94 12.55 7.28 -12.79
N ARG A 95 11.23 7.41 -12.57
CA ARG A 95 10.64 7.50 -11.23
C ARG A 95 10.85 6.21 -10.45
N PHE A 96 10.64 5.05 -11.09
CA PHE A 96 10.84 3.75 -10.47
C PHE A 96 12.29 3.55 -10.01
N ASN A 97 13.28 3.93 -10.82
CA ASN A 97 14.68 3.89 -10.44
C ASN A 97 15.01 4.86 -9.29
N GLY A 98 14.41 6.05 -9.29
CA GLY A 98 14.51 7.01 -8.20
C GLY A 98 13.99 6.46 -6.88
N ILE A 99 12.82 5.81 -6.90
CA ILE A 99 12.21 5.14 -5.74
C ILE A 99 13.16 4.08 -5.16
N ILE A 100 13.74 3.23 -6.01
CA ILE A 100 14.70 2.21 -5.56
C ILE A 100 15.92 2.85 -4.91
N GLY A 101 16.47 3.90 -5.52
CA GLY A 101 17.61 4.63 -4.98
C GLY A 101 17.33 5.27 -3.62
N GLU A 102 16.15 5.86 -3.45
CA GLU A 102 15.74 6.45 -2.17
C GLU A 102 15.52 5.40 -1.09
N ILE A 103 14.84 4.29 -1.41
CA ILE A 103 14.66 3.16 -0.48
C ILE A 103 16.03 2.61 -0.07
N ALA A 104 16.96 2.42 -1.00
CA ALA A 104 18.31 1.94 -0.70
C ALA A 104 19.05 2.88 0.27
N SER A 105 18.95 4.19 0.03
CA SER A 105 19.55 5.21 0.90
C SER A 105 18.99 5.19 2.32
N ARG A 106 17.66 5.01 2.46
CA ARG A 106 17.00 5.03 3.78
C ARG A 106 17.07 3.72 4.56
N THR A 107 17.10 2.58 3.86
CA THR A 107 17.09 1.25 4.48
C THR A 107 18.47 0.62 4.59
N GLY A 108 19.43 1.05 3.78
CA GLY A 108 20.74 0.40 3.65
C GLY A 108 20.71 -0.93 2.88
N LEU A 109 19.57 -1.28 2.28
CA LEU A 109 19.42 -2.52 1.50
C LEU A 109 19.96 -2.37 0.07
N ASP A 110 20.47 -3.48 -0.46
CA ASP A 110 20.86 -3.57 -1.86
C ASP A 110 19.67 -3.38 -2.80
N GLN A 111 19.90 -2.72 -3.94
CA GLN A 111 18.87 -2.47 -4.95
C GLN A 111 18.22 -3.76 -5.46
N GLN A 112 18.97 -4.87 -5.51
CA GLN A 112 18.43 -6.18 -5.89
C GLN A 112 17.41 -6.72 -4.89
N VAL A 113 17.65 -6.52 -3.59
CA VAL A 113 16.70 -6.90 -2.53
C VAL A 113 15.43 -6.06 -2.67
N ILE A 114 15.58 -4.75 -2.90
CA ILE A 114 14.45 -3.83 -3.08
C ILE A 114 13.63 -4.20 -4.32
N LEU A 115 14.29 -4.49 -5.45
CA LEU A 115 13.61 -4.94 -6.68
C LEU A 115 12.79 -6.22 -6.46
N GLY A 116 13.27 -7.15 -5.64
CA GLY A 116 12.51 -8.33 -5.24
C GLY A 116 11.39 -8.05 -4.24
N ALA A 117 11.54 -7.01 -3.41
CA ALA A 117 10.59 -6.62 -2.38
C ALA A 117 9.36 -5.88 -2.93
N LEU A 118 9.54 -4.99 -3.91
CA LEU A 118 8.46 -4.13 -4.42
C LEU A 118 7.24 -4.91 -4.95
N PRO A 119 7.40 -6.00 -5.74
CA PRO A 119 6.31 -6.90 -6.15
C PRO A 119 5.52 -7.53 -5.01
N ILE A 120 6.04 -7.51 -3.78
CA ILE A 120 5.38 -8.06 -2.59
C ILE A 120 4.72 -6.94 -1.80
N VAL A 121 5.45 -5.86 -1.55
CA VAL A 121 5.00 -4.73 -0.72
C VAL A 121 3.82 -3.99 -1.37
N ILE A 122 3.90 -3.71 -2.67
CA ILE A 122 2.89 -2.89 -3.35
C ILE A 122 1.53 -3.59 -3.37
N PRO A 123 1.42 -4.88 -3.75
CA PRO A 123 0.13 -5.56 -3.69
C PRO A 123 -0.47 -5.63 -2.28
N VAL A 124 0.35 -5.77 -1.23
CA VAL A 124 -0.15 -5.75 0.15
C VAL A 124 -0.75 -4.39 0.51
N ILE A 125 -0.08 -3.29 0.16
CA ILE A 125 -0.64 -1.94 0.34
C ILE A 125 -1.95 -1.80 -0.44
N MET A 126 -1.95 -2.22 -1.71
CA MET A 126 -3.12 -2.12 -2.58
C MET A 126 -4.28 -2.96 -2.08
N LYS A 127 -4.02 -4.13 -1.50
CA LYS A 127 -5.02 -5.00 -0.89
C LYS A 127 -5.68 -4.34 0.31
N LEU A 128 -4.91 -3.67 1.16
CA LEU A 128 -5.48 -2.88 2.26
C LEU A 128 -6.38 -1.76 1.74
N LEU A 129 -5.90 -0.99 0.75
CA LEU A 129 -6.68 0.09 0.15
C LEU A 129 -7.96 -0.45 -0.54
N ALA A 130 -7.87 -1.61 -1.19
CA ALA A 130 -9.00 -2.29 -1.81
C ALA A 130 -10.02 -2.77 -0.78
N GLY A 131 -9.62 -2.96 0.47
CA GLY A 131 -10.45 -3.47 1.56
C GLY A 131 -11.68 -2.62 1.87
N GLY A 132 -11.67 -1.33 1.59
CA GLY A 132 -12.86 -0.48 1.71
C GLY A 132 -13.85 -0.58 0.54
N THR A 133 -13.54 -1.34 -0.51
CA THR A 133 -14.43 -1.48 -1.67
C THR A 133 -15.68 -2.26 -1.28
N ASN A 134 -16.85 -1.74 -1.64
CA ASN A 134 -18.10 -2.44 -1.45
C ASN A 134 -18.22 -3.63 -2.43
N GLN A 135 -18.48 -4.82 -1.91
CA GLN A 135 -18.53 -6.07 -2.68
C GLN A 135 -19.75 -6.15 -3.61
N SER A 136 -20.86 -5.50 -3.27
CA SER A 136 -22.10 -5.52 -4.06
C SER A 136 -22.22 -4.33 -5.01
N HIS A 137 -21.54 -3.23 -4.69
CA HIS A 137 -21.58 -1.99 -5.46
C HIS A 137 -20.17 -1.43 -5.63
N SER A 138 -19.42 -1.91 -6.63
CA SER A 138 -18.03 -1.47 -6.87
C SER A 138 -17.87 0.02 -7.19
N GLN A 139 -18.96 0.73 -7.48
CA GLN A 139 -18.97 2.20 -7.67
C GLN A 139 -19.22 2.98 -6.37
N ALA A 140 -19.55 2.31 -5.28
CA ALA A 140 -19.71 2.96 -3.98
C ALA A 140 -18.36 3.48 -3.49
N GLU A 141 -18.43 4.53 -2.66
CA GLU A 141 -17.23 5.13 -2.08
C GLU A 141 -16.42 4.10 -1.28
N ASN A 142 -15.12 4.03 -1.56
CA ASN A 142 -14.18 3.24 -0.78
C ASN A 142 -13.56 4.15 0.30
N PRO A 143 -13.96 4.04 1.57
CA PRO A 143 -13.49 4.95 2.62
C PRO A 143 -12.00 4.81 2.91
N VAL A 144 -11.40 3.63 2.72
CA VAL A 144 -9.95 3.42 2.93
C VAL A 144 -9.16 4.18 1.86
N LEU A 145 -9.56 4.02 0.59
CA LEU A 145 -8.96 4.73 -0.53
C LEU A 145 -9.19 6.24 -0.41
N SER A 146 -10.40 6.69 -0.13
CA SER A 146 -10.72 8.11 0.09
C SER A 146 -9.86 8.73 1.20
N ASN A 147 -9.66 8.01 2.30
CA ASN A 147 -8.83 8.48 3.41
C ASN A 147 -7.35 8.56 3.01
N PHE A 148 -6.85 7.55 2.32
CA PHE A 148 -5.47 7.54 1.81
C PHE A 148 -5.20 8.69 0.85
N LEU A 149 -6.11 8.92 -0.11
CA LEU A 149 -5.96 9.99 -1.12
C LEU A 149 -6.12 11.39 -0.53
N GLY A 150 -7.03 11.56 0.44
CA GLY A 150 -7.30 12.83 1.11
C GLY A 150 -6.28 13.21 2.19
N GLY A 151 -5.36 12.32 2.57
CA GLY A 151 -4.34 12.60 3.57
C GLY A 151 -3.12 13.38 3.04
N GLN A 152 -2.32 13.93 3.94
CA GLN A 152 -1.20 14.81 3.56
C GLN A 152 0.05 14.06 3.07
N ASN A 153 0.31 12.87 3.61
CA ASN A 153 1.50 12.09 3.27
C ASN A 153 1.16 10.59 3.37
N GLY A 154 1.04 9.92 2.21
CA GLY A 154 0.73 8.50 2.13
C GLY A 154 1.73 7.61 2.89
N GLY A 155 3.00 7.99 2.97
CA GLY A 155 4.03 7.24 3.68
C GLY A 155 3.84 7.26 5.20
N ALA A 156 3.58 8.44 5.75
CA ALA A 156 3.24 8.61 7.16
C ALA A 156 1.96 7.83 7.53
N LEU A 157 0.93 7.85 6.67
CA LEU A 157 -0.30 7.10 6.91
C LEU A 157 -0.07 5.59 6.95
N LEU A 158 0.74 5.05 6.02
CA LEU A 158 1.04 3.62 5.97
C LEU A 158 1.90 3.16 7.15
N THR A 159 2.90 3.96 7.52
CA THR A 159 3.78 3.65 8.67
C THR A 159 3.04 3.77 10.01
N GLU A 160 2.14 4.75 10.15
CA GLU A 160 1.22 4.85 11.28
C GLU A 160 0.28 3.64 11.33
N ALA A 161 -0.33 3.27 10.19
CA ALA A 161 -1.23 2.13 10.12
C ALA A 161 -0.54 0.81 10.48
N LEU A 162 0.68 0.59 10.02
CA LEU A 162 1.51 -0.56 10.41
C LEU A 162 1.78 -0.57 11.92
N SER A 163 2.14 0.59 12.49
CA SER A 163 2.42 0.72 13.92
C SER A 163 1.18 0.40 14.76
N LEU A 164 0.02 0.95 14.39
CA LEU A 164 -1.25 0.70 15.07
C LEU A 164 -1.73 -0.74 14.90
N ALA A 165 -1.59 -1.33 13.71
CA ALA A 165 -1.89 -2.75 13.46
C ALA A 165 -1.05 -3.66 14.36
N SER A 166 0.24 -3.34 14.55
CA SER A 166 1.12 -4.13 15.42
C SER A 166 0.69 -4.07 16.89
N GLN A 167 0.15 -2.93 17.34
CA GLN A 167 -0.36 -2.76 18.70
C GLN A 167 -1.73 -3.43 18.87
N PHE A 168 -2.57 -3.41 17.84
CA PHE A 168 -3.90 -4.02 17.85
C PHE A 168 -3.84 -5.54 18.02
N ILE A 169 -2.93 -6.22 17.31
CA ILE A 169 -2.79 -7.69 17.41
C ILE A 169 -2.10 -8.14 18.71
N LYS A 170 -1.29 -7.28 19.33
CA LYS A 170 -0.63 -7.59 20.61
C LYS A 170 -1.56 -7.51 21.82
N ARG A 171 -2.77 -6.96 21.67
CA ARG A 171 -3.78 -6.87 22.72
C ARG A 171 -4.69 -8.08 22.71
#